data_AF-A0A916H6M9-F1
#
_entry.id   AF-A0A916H6M9-F1
#
_cell.length_a   1.000
_cell.length_b   1.000
_cell.length_c   1.000
_cell.angle_alpha   90.00
_cell.angle_beta   90.00
_cell.angle_gamma   90.00
#
_symmetry.space_group_name_H-M   'P 1'
#
loop_
_entity.id
_entity.type
_entity.pdbx_description
1 polymer ?
#
loop_
_entity_poly.entity_id
_entity_poly.type
_entity_poly.pdbx_seq_one_letter_code
_entity_poly.pdbx_strand_id
1 'polypeptide(L)'
;VDTAGRLAIDAAMMAEIKELHALLNPVECLFVVDAMLGQDAVNTAKAFNETLPLTGVVLTKLDGDARGGAALSVRHVTGKPLKFAGVGEKLNGIEEFHPERMAARILGMGDILGLVEEAQRGVDQDKAQEFVKKMKSGKGFDFNDFKDQISQMRKMGGISGLLDKLPAQFAGMAQQAGAGADEKAIRRIEGIINSMTPAERAKPELIKASRKRRIATGAGVQVQEVNRLLNQFEQTQKMMKQFSKGGMAKMMRNLKGMLPGMR
;
A
#
# COMPACT_ATOMS: atom_id res chain seq x y z
N VAL A 1 -10.23 25.92 4.73
CA VAL A 1 -9.28 27.00 5.07
C VAL A 1 -8.28 26.40 6.03
N ASP A 2 -7.01 26.37 5.65
CA ASP A 2 -5.94 25.95 6.57
C ASP A 2 -5.51 27.14 7.42
N THR A 3 -5.13 26.91 8.67
CA THR A 3 -4.76 27.98 9.61
C THR A 3 -3.46 27.63 10.33
N ALA A 4 -2.71 28.64 10.75
CA ALA A 4 -1.44 28.44 11.45
C ALA A 4 -1.61 27.56 12.71
N GLY A 5 -0.57 26.78 13.01
CA GLY A 5 -0.48 26.05 14.28
C GLY A 5 -0.41 27.03 15.45
N ARG A 6 -1.15 26.73 16.52
CA ARG A 6 -1.27 27.60 17.70
C ARG A 6 -1.09 26.80 18.96
N LEU A 7 -0.42 27.40 19.95
CA LEU A 7 -0.37 26.84 21.30
C LEU A 7 -1.65 27.22 22.03
N ALA A 8 -2.23 26.25 22.75
CA ALA A 8 -3.46 26.48 23.54
C ALA A 8 -3.30 27.57 24.62
N ILE A 9 -2.07 27.87 25.02
CA ILE A 9 -1.74 28.90 26.03
C ILE A 9 -1.53 30.29 25.43
N ASP A 10 -1.46 30.43 24.11
CA ASP A 10 -1.25 31.72 23.45
C ASP A 10 -2.59 32.44 23.25
N ALA A 11 -2.91 33.32 24.20
CA ALA A 11 -4.18 34.04 24.21
C ALA A 11 -4.37 34.95 22.98
N ALA A 12 -3.30 35.52 22.43
CA ALA A 12 -3.40 36.41 21.28
C ALA A 12 -3.77 35.62 20.01
N MET A 13 -3.08 34.50 19.77
CA MET A 13 -3.39 33.63 18.64
C MET A 13 -4.77 32.97 18.77
N MET A 14 -5.21 32.66 20.00
CA MET A 14 -6.54 32.10 20.27
C MET A 14 -7.67 33.13 20.06
N ALA A 15 -7.43 34.41 20.34
CA ALA A 15 -8.36 35.48 20.01
C ALA A 15 -8.48 35.67 18.50
N GLU A 16 -7.35 35.69 17.79
CA GLU A 16 -7.29 35.83 16.33
C GLU A 16 -8.10 34.74 15.61
N ILE A 17 -7.95 33.47 16.01
CA ILE A 17 -8.68 32.37 15.36
C ILE A 17 -10.18 32.43 15.65
N LYS A 18 -10.57 32.94 16.82
CA LYS A 18 -11.97 33.15 17.19
C LYS A 18 -12.61 34.23 16.32
N GLU A 19 -11.89 35.34 16.09
CA GLU A 19 -12.33 36.39 15.16
C GLU A 19 -12.44 35.87 13.73
N LEU A 20 -11.43 35.12 13.27
CA LEU A 20 -11.44 34.51 11.94
C LEU A 20 -12.62 33.54 11.77
N HIS A 21 -12.92 32.73 12.78
CA HIS A 21 -14.06 31.83 12.77
C HIS A 21 -15.38 32.62 12.67
N ALA A 22 -15.54 33.68 13.45
CA ALA A 22 -16.75 34.52 13.42
C ALA A 22 -16.94 35.19 12.05
N LEU A 23 -15.85 35.64 11.42
CA LEU A 23 -15.89 36.25 10.09
C LEU A 23 -16.27 35.24 8.98
N LEU A 24 -15.68 34.05 9.02
CA LEU A 24 -15.88 33.04 7.98
C LEU A 24 -17.18 32.24 8.14
N ASN A 25 -17.72 32.17 9.36
CA ASN A 25 -18.90 31.38 9.72
C ASN A 25 -18.90 29.96 9.10
N PRO A 26 -17.85 29.14 9.35
CA PRO A 26 -17.72 27.85 8.69
C PRO A 26 -18.76 26.84 9.19
N VAL A 27 -19.23 25.98 8.27
CA VAL A 27 -20.12 24.86 8.62
C VAL A 27 -19.37 23.77 9.40
N GLU A 28 -18.07 23.60 9.13
CA GLU A 28 -17.22 22.61 9.75
C GLU A 28 -15.93 23.24 10.28
N CYS A 29 -15.64 22.98 11.55
CA CYS A 29 -14.41 23.36 12.23
C CYS A 29 -13.73 22.10 12.77
N LEU A 30 -12.69 21.65 12.07
CA LEU A 30 -11.98 20.40 12.38
C LEU A 30 -10.73 20.68 13.20
N PHE A 31 -10.63 20.05 14.36
CA PHE A 31 -9.43 20.07 15.19
C PHE A 31 -8.49 18.94 14.78
N VAL A 32 -7.25 19.28 14.40
CA VAL A 32 -6.25 18.31 13.97
C VAL A 32 -5.29 18.03 15.13
N VAL A 33 -5.14 16.77 15.49
CA VAL A 33 -4.31 16.36 16.64
C VAL A 33 -3.41 15.17 16.30
N ASP A 34 -2.17 15.26 16.75
CA ASP A 34 -1.19 14.18 16.62
C ASP A 34 -1.51 13.03 17.59
N ALA A 35 -1.58 11.81 17.09
CA ALA A 35 -1.83 10.63 17.92
C ALA A 35 -0.73 10.38 18.96
N MET A 36 0.47 10.94 18.78
CA MET A 36 1.61 10.82 19.70
C MET A 36 1.54 11.77 20.91
N LEU A 37 0.71 12.83 20.86
CA LEU A 37 0.63 13.85 21.93
C LEU A 37 0.18 13.33 23.30
N GLY A 38 -0.32 12.09 23.38
CA GLY A 38 -0.62 11.44 24.65
C GLY A 38 -1.59 12.24 25.52
N GLN A 39 -1.19 12.55 26.76
CA GLN A 39 -2.00 13.28 27.73
C GLN A 39 -2.08 14.79 27.43
N ASP A 40 -1.07 15.38 26.79
CA ASP A 40 -1.07 16.82 26.46
C ASP A 40 -2.12 17.18 25.40
N ALA A 41 -2.55 16.17 24.62
CA ALA A 41 -3.70 16.29 23.72
C ALA A 41 -4.99 16.68 24.46
N VAL A 42 -5.17 16.26 25.72
CA VAL A 42 -6.36 16.58 26.53
C VAL A 42 -6.46 18.08 26.78
N ASN A 43 -5.40 18.67 27.32
CA ASN A 43 -5.38 20.08 27.69
C ASN A 43 -5.52 20.97 26.47
N THR A 44 -4.84 20.61 25.39
CA THR A 44 -4.91 21.31 24.12
C THR A 44 -6.33 21.24 23.55
N ALA A 45 -6.90 20.03 23.44
CA ALA A 45 -8.24 19.87 22.89
C ALA A 45 -9.32 20.58 23.72
N LYS A 46 -9.17 20.62 25.06
CA LYS A 46 -10.06 21.36 25.94
C LYS A 46 -10.07 22.86 25.62
N ALA A 47 -8.89 23.48 25.56
CA ALA A 47 -8.74 24.90 25.30
C ALA A 47 -9.30 25.31 23.92
N PHE A 48 -9.05 24.50 22.90
CA PHE A 48 -9.60 24.73 21.56
C PHE A 48 -11.13 24.55 21.53
N ASN A 49 -11.66 23.55 22.23
CA ASN A 49 -13.11 23.30 22.28
C ASN A 49 -13.88 24.37 23.08
N GLU A 50 -13.24 25.03 24.04
CA GLU A 50 -13.80 26.17 24.77
C GLU A 50 -13.77 27.46 23.94
N THR A 51 -12.78 27.60 23.04
CA THR A 51 -12.58 28.82 22.25
C THR A 51 -13.34 28.79 20.92
N LEU A 52 -13.38 27.63 20.27
CA LEU A 52 -13.95 27.43 18.94
C LEU A 52 -15.05 26.37 18.98
N PRO A 53 -16.15 26.54 18.22
CA PRO A 53 -17.19 25.54 18.11
C PRO A 53 -16.73 24.41 17.17
N LEU A 54 -15.89 23.52 17.70
CA LEU A 54 -15.40 22.35 16.97
C LEU A 54 -16.56 21.45 16.54
N THR A 55 -16.51 20.93 15.32
CA THR A 55 -17.52 20.02 14.76
C THR A 55 -16.97 18.61 14.55
N GLY A 56 -15.65 18.45 14.51
CA GLY A 56 -15.00 17.16 14.37
C GLY A 56 -13.52 17.21 14.67
N VAL A 57 -12.92 16.02 14.74
CA VAL A 57 -11.50 15.83 15.02
C VAL A 57 -10.87 15.00 13.91
N VAL A 58 -9.65 15.35 13.53
CA VAL A 58 -8.78 14.56 12.64
C VAL A 58 -7.57 14.12 13.44
N LEU A 59 -7.33 12.80 13.49
CA LEU A 59 -6.11 12.25 14.06
C LEU A 59 -5.05 12.13 12.98
N THR A 60 -3.81 12.43 13.31
CA THR A 60 -2.67 12.24 12.39
C THR A 60 -1.60 11.35 13.01
N LYS A 61 -0.65 10.90 12.17
CA LYS A 61 0.49 10.05 12.55
C LYS A 61 0.10 8.73 13.20
N LEU A 62 -1.01 8.15 12.74
CA LEU A 62 -1.44 6.82 13.13
C LEU A 62 -0.64 5.72 12.43
N ASP A 63 0.32 6.02 11.58
CA ASP A 63 1.27 5.05 11.00
C ASP A 63 2.40 4.65 11.96
N GLY A 64 2.64 5.43 13.03
CA GLY A 64 3.66 5.13 14.03
C GLY A 64 3.20 4.18 15.15
N ASP A 65 4.05 4.08 16.20
CA ASP A 65 3.81 3.27 17.41
C ASP A 65 2.72 3.83 18.34
N ALA A 66 2.05 4.90 17.92
CA ALA A 66 0.99 5.54 18.68
C ALA A 66 -0.20 4.57 18.82
N ARG A 67 -0.41 4.04 20.04
CA ARG A 67 -1.54 3.16 20.37
C ARG A 67 -2.88 3.89 20.48
N GLY A 68 -3.08 4.99 19.75
CA GLY A 68 -4.37 5.68 19.65
C GLY A 68 -4.95 6.25 20.95
N GLY A 69 -4.22 6.27 22.08
CA GLY A 69 -4.74 6.75 23.37
C GLY A 69 -5.22 8.20 23.34
N ALA A 70 -4.55 9.06 22.56
CA ALA A 70 -4.98 10.43 22.33
C ALA A 70 -6.38 10.53 21.69
N ALA A 71 -6.77 9.56 20.86
CA ALA A 71 -8.10 9.52 20.22
C ALA A 71 -9.22 9.50 21.27
N LEU A 72 -9.08 8.60 22.26
CA LEU A 72 -10.05 8.41 23.33
C LEU A 72 -10.13 9.68 24.20
N SER A 73 -8.96 10.17 24.61
CA SER A 73 -8.81 11.37 25.43
C SER A 73 -9.46 12.60 24.80
N VAL A 74 -9.15 12.87 23.53
CA VAL A 74 -9.69 14.03 22.80
C VAL A 74 -11.20 13.88 22.60
N ARG A 75 -11.69 12.67 22.26
CA ARG A 75 -13.13 12.42 22.10
C ARG A 75 -13.91 12.63 23.39
N HIS A 76 -13.34 12.20 24.51
CA HIS A 76 -13.93 12.32 25.84
C HIS A 76 -14.04 13.79 26.25
N VAL A 77 -12.97 14.56 26.05
CA VAL A 77 -12.89 15.97 26.47
C VAL A 77 -13.70 16.90 25.58
N THR A 78 -13.61 16.72 24.26
CA THR A 78 -14.27 17.64 23.31
C THR A 78 -15.73 17.28 23.06
N GLY A 79 -16.10 16.02 23.24
CA GLY A 79 -17.43 15.53 22.87
C GLY A 79 -17.64 15.45 21.35
N LYS A 80 -16.65 15.74 20.51
CA LYS A 80 -16.78 15.83 19.05
C LYS A 80 -16.38 14.54 18.34
N PRO A 81 -17.06 14.18 17.22
CA PRO A 81 -16.74 12.96 16.48
C PRO A 81 -15.34 13.03 15.85
N LEU A 82 -14.64 11.90 15.87
CA LEU A 82 -13.45 11.68 15.06
C LEU A 82 -13.90 11.34 13.64
N LYS A 83 -13.48 12.13 12.65
CA LYS A 83 -13.94 12.00 11.27
C LYS A 83 -12.91 11.31 10.37
N PHE A 84 -11.64 11.65 10.53
CA PHE A 84 -10.56 11.14 9.68
C PHE A 84 -9.33 10.74 10.50
N ALA A 85 -8.55 9.83 9.93
CA ALA A 85 -7.29 9.32 10.42
C ALA A 85 -6.20 9.48 9.35
N GLY A 86 -5.08 10.07 9.72
CA GLY A 86 -3.87 10.16 8.92
C GLY A 86 -2.97 8.96 9.21
N VAL A 87 -2.85 8.06 8.24
CA VAL A 87 -2.09 6.80 8.28
C VAL A 87 -0.84 6.82 7.37
N GLY A 88 -0.34 8.01 7.07
CA GLY A 88 0.92 8.19 6.35
C GLY A 88 1.14 9.61 5.87
N GLU A 89 2.34 9.90 5.39
CA GLU A 89 2.76 11.24 4.96
C GLU A 89 2.27 11.64 3.56
N LYS A 90 1.84 10.67 2.75
CA LYS A 90 1.43 10.90 1.36
C LYS A 90 0.00 11.47 1.30
N LEU A 91 -0.35 12.11 0.19
CA LEU A 91 -1.70 12.67 -0.04
C LEU A 91 -2.83 11.62 0.04
N ASN A 92 -2.52 10.34 -0.22
CA ASN A 92 -3.46 9.24 -0.07
C ASN A 92 -3.44 8.60 1.33
N GLY A 93 -2.70 9.18 2.27
CA GLY A 93 -2.56 8.72 3.66
C GLY A 93 -3.67 9.23 4.60
N ILE A 94 -4.79 9.71 4.07
CA ILE A 94 -5.97 10.09 4.86
C ILE A 94 -7.10 9.09 4.62
N GLU A 95 -7.65 8.56 5.70
CA GLU A 95 -8.77 7.62 5.68
C GLU A 95 -9.90 8.06 6.61
N GLU A 96 -11.10 7.54 6.37
CA GLU A 96 -12.23 7.69 7.28
C GLU A 96 -11.92 7.03 8.63
N PHE A 97 -12.29 7.69 9.73
CA PHE A 97 -12.07 7.14 11.06
C PHE A 97 -13.11 6.06 11.39
N HIS A 98 -12.62 4.84 11.69
CA HIS A 98 -13.45 3.72 12.12
C HIS A 98 -13.12 3.32 13.57
N PRO A 99 -14.04 3.51 14.53
CA PRO A 99 -13.82 3.15 15.93
C PRO A 99 -13.43 1.68 16.14
N GLU A 100 -14.02 0.76 15.38
CA GLU A 100 -13.77 -0.68 15.47
C GLU A 100 -12.32 -1.02 15.09
N ARG A 101 -11.80 -0.41 14.03
CA ARG A 101 -10.39 -0.59 13.62
C ARG A 101 -9.44 0.00 14.65
N MET A 102 -9.77 1.16 15.21
CA MET A 102 -8.96 1.78 16.27
C MET A 102 -8.92 0.89 17.52
N ALA A 103 -10.08 0.35 17.93
CA ALA A 103 -10.15 -0.57 19.07
C ALA A 103 -9.34 -1.85 18.81
N ALA A 104 -9.46 -2.45 17.62
CA ALA A 104 -8.67 -3.62 17.24
C ALA A 104 -7.17 -3.32 17.28
N ARG A 105 -6.75 -2.14 16.80
CA ARG A 105 -5.34 -1.70 16.86
C ARG A 105 -4.84 -1.51 18.28
N ILE A 106 -5.63 -0.90 19.16
CA ILE A 106 -5.31 -0.76 20.60
C ILE A 106 -5.14 -2.12 21.26
N LEU A 107 -6.01 -3.08 20.91
CA LEU A 107 -5.99 -4.45 21.43
C LEU A 107 -4.94 -5.36 20.76
N GLY A 108 -4.14 -4.83 19.82
CA GLY A 108 -3.12 -5.61 19.11
C GLY A 108 -3.68 -6.63 18.10
N MET A 109 -4.97 -6.55 17.77
CA MET A 109 -5.66 -7.39 16.78
C MET A 109 -5.83 -6.72 15.41
N GLY A 110 -5.34 -5.48 15.25
CA GLY A 110 -5.56 -4.63 14.07
C GLY A 110 -5.00 -5.19 12.75
N ASP A 111 -3.94 -5.99 12.80
CA ASP A 111 -3.27 -6.50 11.60
C ASP A 111 -4.10 -7.56 10.84
N ILE A 112 -4.96 -8.33 11.52
CA ILE A 112 -5.66 -9.44 10.85
C ILE A 112 -6.86 -8.93 10.04
N LEU A 113 -7.59 -7.94 10.56
CA LEU A 113 -8.77 -7.39 9.88
C LEU A 113 -8.38 -6.51 8.68
N GLY A 114 -7.33 -5.71 8.82
CA GLY A 114 -6.78 -4.91 7.72
C GLY A 114 -6.31 -5.79 6.57
N LEU A 115 -5.56 -6.87 6.86
CA LEU A 115 -5.10 -7.82 5.83
C LEU A 115 -6.24 -8.53 5.10
N VAL A 116 -7.37 -8.81 5.76
CA VAL A 116 -8.54 -9.43 5.13
C VAL A 116 -9.30 -8.45 4.23
N GLU A 117 -9.48 -7.19 4.65
CA GLU A 117 -10.09 -6.15 3.81
C GLU A 117 -9.20 -5.74 2.63
N GLU A 118 -7.88 -5.67 2.84
CA GLU A 118 -6.91 -5.36 1.78
C GLU A 118 -6.74 -6.52 0.79
N ALA A 119 -6.83 -7.77 1.26
CA ALA A 119 -6.92 -8.94 0.38
C ALA A 119 -8.21 -8.94 -0.45
N GLN A 120 -9.32 -8.44 0.10
CA GLN A 120 -10.56 -8.24 -0.65
C GLN A 120 -10.48 -7.09 -1.66
N ARG A 121 -9.74 -6.01 -1.36
CA ARG A 121 -9.56 -4.87 -2.28
C ARG A 121 -8.48 -5.10 -3.36
N GLY A 122 -7.46 -5.91 -3.05
CA GLY A 122 -6.32 -6.16 -3.94
C GLY A 122 -6.55 -7.27 -4.98
N VAL A 123 -7.56 -8.11 -4.79
CA VAL A 123 -7.91 -9.19 -5.71
C VAL A 123 -9.09 -8.76 -6.58
N ASP A 124 -8.79 -8.14 -7.72
CA ASP A 124 -9.74 -8.05 -8.84
C ASP A 124 -10.17 -9.48 -9.21
N GLN A 125 -11.33 -9.92 -8.70
CA GLN A 125 -11.87 -11.25 -8.97
C GLN A 125 -12.03 -11.47 -10.49
N ASP A 126 -12.31 -10.40 -11.23
CA ASP A 126 -12.42 -10.41 -12.68
C ASP A 126 -11.08 -10.71 -13.36
N LYS A 127 -9.98 -10.08 -12.92
CA LYS A 127 -8.64 -10.33 -13.46
C LYS A 127 -8.12 -11.71 -13.10
N ALA A 128 -8.43 -12.19 -11.89
CA ALA A 128 -8.11 -13.55 -11.49
C ALA A 128 -8.84 -14.57 -12.39
N GLN A 129 -10.11 -14.33 -12.71
CA GLN A 129 -10.88 -15.18 -13.62
C GLN A 129 -10.36 -15.12 -15.07
N GLU A 130 -10.00 -13.94 -15.58
CA GLU A 130 -9.38 -13.79 -16.90
C GLU A 130 -8.03 -14.51 -16.98
N PHE A 131 -7.21 -14.41 -15.94
CA PHE A 131 -5.93 -15.10 -15.83
C PHE A 131 -6.12 -16.63 -15.85
N VAL A 132 -7.09 -17.15 -15.10
CA VAL A 132 -7.44 -18.58 -15.11
C VAL A 132 -7.99 -19.02 -16.47
N LYS A 133 -8.85 -18.21 -17.11
CA LYS A 133 -9.37 -18.50 -18.46
C LYS A 133 -8.25 -18.51 -19.51
N LYS A 134 -7.31 -17.56 -19.45
CA LYS A 134 -6.12 -17.51 -20.33
C LYS A 134 -5.22 -18.72 -20.13
N MET A 135 -4.91 -19.10 -18.88
CA MET A 135 -4.15 -20.31 -18.59
C MET A 135 -4.84 -21.58 -19.13
N LYS A 136 -6.16 -21.69 -19.00
CA LYS A 136 -6.93 -22.82 -19.54
C LYS A 136 -7.01 -22.82 -21.07
N SER A 137 -6.95 -21.64 -21.72
CA SER A 137 -7.04 -21.50 -23.18
C SER A 137 -5.78 -21.91 -23.95
N GLY A 138 -4.69 -22.26 -23.26
CA GLY A 138 -3.42 -22.64 -23.90
C GLY A 138 -2.63 -21.47 -24.50
N LYS A 139 -3.16 -20.24 -24.48
CA LYS A 139 -2.39 -19.03 -24.74
C LYS A 139 -1.42 -18.82 -23.59
N GLY A 140 -0.15 -19.15 -23.82
CA GLY A 140 0.90 -19.09 -22.81
C GLY A 140 1.09 -17.67 -22.26
N PHE A 141 1.66 -17.60 -21.06
CA PHE A 141 2.08 -16.36 -20.40
C PHE A 141 2.94 -15.49 -21.32
N ASP A 142 2.52 -14.24 -21.54
CA ASP A 142 3.14 -13.26 -22.44
C ASP A 142 3.66 -12.00 -21.71
N PHE A 143 4.26 -11.04 -22.43
CA PHE A 143 4.79 -9.82 -21.80
C PHE A 143 3.72 -8.85 -21.30
N ASN A 144 2.48 -8.93 -21.80
CA ASN A 144 1.38 -8.11 -21.27
C ASN A 144 1.01 -8.62 -19.88
N ASP A 145 0.88 -9.93 -19.73
CA ASP A 145 0.61 -10.55 -18.43
C ASP A 145 1.76 -10.29 -17.44
N PHE A 146 3.01 -10.37 -17.91
CA PHE A 146 4.18 -10.05 -17.08
C PHE A 146 4.22 -8.58 -16.64
N LYS A 147 3.87 -7.65 -17.53
CA LYS A 147 3.77 -6.23 -17.21
C LYS A 147 2.67 -5.98 -16.16
N ASP A 148 1.52 -6.60 -16.32
CA ASP A 148 0.40 -6.43 -15.38
C ASP A 148 0.77 -6.93 -13.98
N GLN A 149 1.44 -8.09 -13.88
CA GLN A 149 1.95 -8.62 -12.61
C GLN A 149 2.96 -7.68 -11.94
N ILE A 150 3.91 -7.14 -12.70
CA ILE A 150 4.90 -6.19 -12.17
C ILE A 150 4.21 -4.89 -11.72
N SER A 151 3.22 -4.42 -12.47
CA SER A 151 2.47 -3.20 -12.12
C SER A 151 1.62 -3.39 -10.86
N GLN A 152 1.02 -4.57 -10.69
CA GLN A 152 0.30 -4.95 -9.46
C GLN A 152 1.26 -5.03 -8.26
N MET A 153 2.43 -5.64 -8.43
CA MET A 153 3.45 -5.71 -7.37
C MET A 153 3.92 -4.30 -6.95
N ARG A 154 4.07 -3.38 -7.89
CA ARG A 154 4.36 -1.98 -7.59
C ARG A 154 3.25 -1.31 -6.78
N LYS A 155 1.98 -1.54 -7.12
CA LYS A 155 0.83 -0.98 -6.40
C LYS A 155 0.76 -1.46 -4.94
N MET A 156 1.24 -2.67 -4.66
CA MET A 156 1.30 -3.24 -3.31
C MET A 156 2.54 -2.81 -2.51
N GLY A 157 3.35 -1.86 -3.00
CA GLY A 157 4.55 -1.38 -2.29
C GLY A 157 5.84 -2.15 -2.59
N GLY A 158 5.88 -2.96 -3.66
CA GLY A 158 7.06 -3.71 -4.07
C GLY A 158 7.38 -4.89 -3.13
N ILE A 159 8.60 -5.43 -3.22
CA ILE A 159 9.07 -6.51 -2.34
C ILE A 159 9.08 -6.05 -0.87
N SER A 160 9.38 -4.77 -0.60
CA SER A 160 9.32 -4.18 0.74
C SER A 160 7.90 -4.25 1.33
N GLY A 161 6.87 -3.86 0.59
CA GLY A 161 5.48 -3.96 1.07
C GLY A 161 4.98 -5.41 1.25
N LEU A 162 5.55 -6.39 0.54
CA LEU A 162 5.32 -7.81 0.80
C LEU A 162 6.10 -8.31 2.02
N LEU A 163 7.29 -7.76 2.29
CA LEU A 163 8.11 -8.08 3.45
C LEU A 163 7.53 -7.58 4.76
N ASP A 164 6.97 -6.37 4.74
CA ASP A 164 6.25 -5.79 5.88
C ASP A 164 5.01 -6.63 6.26
N LYS A 165 4.52 -7.43 5.31
CA LYS A 165 3.37 -8.34 5.48
C LYS A 165 3.78 -9.81 5.74
N LEU A 166 5.07 -10.13 5.75
CA LEU A 166 5.56 -11.48 6.04
C LEU A 166 5.77 -11.67 7.54
N PRO A 167 5.34 -12.81 8.13
CA PRO A 167 5.60 -13.11 9.54
C PRO A 167 7.11 -13.04 9.85
N ALA A 168 7.46 -12.44 10.99
CA ALA A 168 8.84 -12.10 11.38
C ALA A 168 9.86 -13.26 11.24
N GLN A 169 9.41 -14.51 11.39
CA GLN A 169 10.21 -15.72 11.20
C GLN A 169 10.76 -15.92 9.77
N PHE A 170 10.18 -15.26 8.76
CA PHE A 170 10.62 -15.33 7.36
C PHE A 170 11.34 -14.05 6.89
N ALA A 171 11.36 -12.98 7.69
CA ALA A 171 11.98 -11.70 7.34
C ALA A 171 13.51 -11.81 7.16
N GLY A 172 14.17 -12.63 7.99
CA GLY A 172 15.62 -12.81 7.93
C GLY A 172 16.13 -13.51 6.65
N MET A 173 15.31 -14.35 6.01
CA MET A 173 15.69 -15.05 4.79
C MET A 173 15.57 -14.14 3.55
N ALA A 174 14.67 -13.16 3.58
CA ALA A 174 14.44 -12.25 2.46
C ALA A 174 15.34 -11.01 2.48
N GLN A 175 15.89 -10.63 3.64
CA GLN A 175 16.93 -9.59 3.73
C GLN A 175 18.19 -9.95 2.94
N GLN A 176 18.50 -11.24 2.83
CA GLN A 176 19.59 -11.77 1.99
C GLN A 176 19.32 -11.67 0.48
N ALA A 177 18.07 -11.47 0.06
CA ALA A 177 17.66 -11.44 -1.35
C ALA A 177 17.66 -10.03 -1.98
N GLY A 178 18.11 -8.99 -1.25
CA GLY A 178 18.38 -7.66 -1.84
C GLY A 178 17.17 -6.71 -1.88
N ALA A 179 16.51 -6.51 -0.74
CA ALA A 179 15.33 -5.67 -0.57
C ALA A 179 15.53 -4.14 -0.74
N GLY A 180 16.58 -3.69 -1.44
CA GLY A 180 16.91 -2.28 -1.65
C GLY A 180 16.82 -1.78 -3.09
N ALA A 181 16.48 -2.64 -4.07
CA ALA A 181 16.72 -2.37 -5.49
C ALA A 181 15.47 -2.23 -6.38
N ASP A 182 14.26 -2.25 -5.85
CA ASP A 182 13.12 -2.67 -6.70
C ASP A 182 12.35 -1.58 -7.43
N GLU A 183 12.13 -0.37 -6.91
CA GLU A 183 11.20 0.53 -7.60
C GLU A 183 11.77 1.10 -8.91
N LYS A 184 13.04 1.51 -8.91
CA LYS A 184 13.72 1.99 -10.13
C LYS A 184 13.93 0.86 -11.14
N ALA A 185 14.23 -0.35 -10.67
CA ALA A 185 14.39 -1.52 -11.52
C ALA A 185 13.05 -1.92 -12.18
N ILE A 186 11.97 -1.94 -11.40
CA ILE A 186 10.60 -2.20 -11.88
C ILE A 186 10.19 -1.17 -12.94
N ARG A 187 10.39 0.12 -12.69
CA ARG A 187 10.08 1.18 -13.68
C ARG A 187 10.90 1.00 -14.96
N ARG A 188 12.16 0.56 -14.84
CA ARG A 188 13.02 0.28 -16.00
C ARG A 188 12.51 -0.90 -16.82
N ILE A 189 12.07 -1.97 -16.15
CA ILE A 189 11.45 -3.12 -16.81
C ILE A 189 10.18 -2.69 -17.56
N GLU A 190 9.29 -1.92 -16.92
CA GLU A 190 8.09 -1.39 -17.58
C GLU A 190 8.45 -0.54 -18.82
N GLY A 191 9.48 0.31 -18.71
CA GLY A 191 9.99 1.10 -19.84
C GLY A 191 10.45 0.24 -21.01
N ILE A 192 11.18 -0.86 -20.74
CA ILE A 192 11.63 -1.80 -21.78
C ILE A 192 10.44 -2.48 -22.46
N ILE A 193 9.44 -2.93 -21.70
CA ILE A 193 8.23 -3.58 -22.26
C ILE A 193 7.40 -2.59 -23.08
N ASN A 194 7.30 -1.33 -22.63
CA ASN A 194 6.59 -0.28 -23.35
C ASN A 194 7.20 0.02 -24.74
N SER A 195 8.51 -0.17 -24.90
CA SER A 195 9.24 -0.02 -26.18
C SER A 195 9.07 -1.21 -27.16
N MET A 196 8.32 -2.24 -26.76
CA MET A 196 7.94 -3.36 -27.62
C MET A 196 6.61 -3.08 -28.34
N THR A 197 6.47 -3.64 -29.54
CA THR A 197 5.21 -3.67 -30.30
C THR A 197 4.26 -4.74 -29.74
N PRO A 198 2.94 -4.64 -29.97
CA PRO A 198 1.97 -5.64 -29.50
C PRO A 198 2.30 -7.07 -29.94
N ALA A 199 2.80 -7.23 -31.18
CA ALA A 199 3.21 -8.54 -31.71
C ALA A 199 4.42 -9.12 -30.97
N GLU A 200 5.39 -8.29 -30.60
CA GLU A 200 6.57 -8.72 -29.82
C GLU A 200 6.20 -9.07 -28.37
N ARG A 201 5.22 -8.36 -27.79
CA ARG A 201 4.74 -8.68 -26.44
C ARG A 201 4.02 -10.01 -26.38
N ALA A 202 3.16 -10.28 -27.37
CA ALA A 202 2.44 -11.55 -27.49
C ALA A 202 3.37 -12.71 -27.88
N LYS A 203 4.43 -12.45 -28.65
CA LYS A 203 5.39 -13.46 -29.12
C LYS A 203 6.84 -13.03 -28.85
N PRO A 204 7.36 -13.28 -27.63
CA PRO A 204 8.73 -12.96 -27.23
C PRO A 204 9.82 -13.52 -28.17
N GLU A 205 9.54 -14.66 -28.82
CA GLU A 205 10.44 -15.34 -29.75
C GLU A 205 10.85 -14.48 -30.96
N LEU A 206 10.03 -13.49 -31.31
CA LEU A 206 10.30 -12.54 -32.39
C LEU A 206 11.45 -11.60 -32.05
N ILE A 207 11.80 -11.40 -30.77
CA ILE A 207 12.78 -10.41 -30.29
C ILE A 207 14.22 -10.91 -30.54
N LYS A 208 14.68 -10.74 -31.78
CA LYS A 208 16.07 -11.00 -32.22
C LYS A 208 16.95 -9.75 -32.09
N ALA A 209 18.23 -9.85 -32.47
CA ALA A 209 19.25 -8.81 -32.27
C ALA A 209 18.84 -7.39 -32.73
N SER A 210 18.27 -7.26 -33.93
CA SER A 210 17.82 -5.96 -34.46
C SER A 210 16.72 -5.32 -33.58
N ARG A 211 15.72 -6.11 -33.17
CA ARG A 211 14.64 -5.64 -32.30
C ARG A 211 15.13 -5.32 -30.89
N LYS A 212 16.07 -6.09 -30.35
CA LYS A 212 16.70 -5.80 -29.05
C LYS A 212 17.38 -4.43 -29.05
N ARG A 213 18.11 -4.07 -30.13
CA ARG A 213 18.71 -2.73 -30.29
C ARG A 213 17.63 -1.64 -30.32
N ARG A 214 16.59 -1.80 -31.14
CA ARG A 214 15.48 -0.84 -31.21
C ARG A 214 14.80 -0.63 -29.86
N ILE A 215 14.49 -1.71 -29.14
CA ILE A 215 13.86 -1.67 -27.80
C ILE A 215 14.79 -0.97 -26.81
N ALA A 216 16.08 -1.29 -26.81
CA ALA A 216 17.07 -0.67 -25.94
C ALA A 216 17.15 0.85 -26.16
N THR A 217 17.23 1.29 -27.42
CA THR A 217 17.23 2.72 -27.78
C THR A 217 15.92 3.40 -27.37
N GLY A 218 14.77 2.78 -27.65
CA GLY A 218 13.46 3.36 -27.28
C GLY A 218 13.23 3.46 -25.77
N ALA A 219 13.84 2.57 -24.98
CA ALA A 219 13.76 2.59 -23.52
C ALA A 219 14.92 3.36 -22.85
N GLY A 220 15.90 3.85 -23.60
CA GLY A 220 17.07 4.55 -23.06
C GLY A 220 18.00 3.65 -22.23
N VAL A 221 18.09 2.36 -22.55
CA VAL A 221 18.88 1.36 -21.80
C VAL A 221 19.89 0.65 -22.70
N GLN A 222 20.81 -0.11 -22.10
CA GLN A 222 21.72 -0.95 -22.86
C GLN A 222 21.04 -2.25 -23.34
N VAL A 223 21.52 -2.81 -24.46
CA VAL A 223 21.01 -4.10 -25.00
C VAL A 223 21.16 -5.24 -24.00
N GLN A 224 22.15 -5.16 -23.11
CA GLN A 224 22.34 -6.14 -22.03
C GLN A 224 21.15 -6.16 -21.06
N GLU A 225 20.53 -5.02 -20.79
CA GLU A 225 19.36 -4.93 -19.90
C GLU A 225 18.13 -5.58 -20.54
N VAL A 226 17.96 -5.41 -21.84
CA VAL A 226 16.92 -6.11 -22.61
C VAL A 226 17.14 -7.63 -22.58
N ASN A 227 18.39 -8.10 -22.67
CA ASN A 227 18.70 -9.52 -22.54
C ASN A 227 18.40 -10.06 -21.13
N ARG A 228 18.73 -9.32 -20.08
CA ARG A 228 18.41 -9.70 -18.70
C ARG A 228 16.91 -9.85 -18.51
N LEU A 229 16.12 -8.90 -19.01
CA LEU A 229 14.66 -8.97 -18.98
C LEU A 229 14.13 -10.22 -19.70
N LEU A 230 14.62 -10.49 -20.91
CA LEU A 230 14.19 -11.67 -21.69
C LEU A 230 14.49 -12.98 -20.93
N ASN A 231 15.64 -13.08 -20.28
CA ASN A 231 16.01 -14.24 -19.48
C ASN A 231 15.11 -14.39 -18.24
N GLN A 232 14.82 -13.28 -17.53
CA GLN A 232 13.90 -13.28 -16.38
C GLN A 232 12.48 -13.69 -16.79
N PHE A 233 12.02 -13.18 -17.93
CA PHE A 233 10.73 -13.56 -18.50
C PHE A 233 10.70 -15.05 -18.85
N GLU A 234 11.73 -15.59 -19.49
CA GLU A 234 11.81 -17.02 -19.83
C GLU A 234 11.79 -17.91 -18.57
N GLN A 235 12.49 -17.52 -17.51
CA GLN A 235 12.46 -18.21 -16.22
C GLN A 235 11.05 -18.20 -15.61
N THR A 236 10.39 -17.04 -15.61
CA THR A 236 9.02 -16.89 -15.11
C THR A 236 8.05 -17.73 -15.93
N GLN A 237 8.21 -17.74 -17.26
CA GLN A 237 7.40 -18.55 -18.17
C GLN A 237 7.59 -20.06 -17.94
N LYS A 238 8.83 -20.52 -17.66
CA LYS A 238 9.11 -21.91 -17.28
C LYS A 238 8.42 -22.29 -15.97
N MET A 239 8.51 -21.42 -14.96
CA MET A 239 7.84 -21.62 -13.68
C MET A 239 6.31 -21.71 -13.83
N MET A 240 5.71 -20.78 -14.59
CA MET A 240 4.27 -20.79 -14.90
C MET A 240 3.83 -22.05 -15.67
N LYS A 241 4.65 -22.53 -16.61
CA LYS A 241 4.41 -23.81 -17.30
C LYS A 241 4.46 -25.01 -16.35
N GLN A 242 5.36 -25.01 -15.37
CA GLN A 242 5.40 -26.07 -14.35
C GLN A 242 4.19 -26.00 -13.41
N PHE A 243 3.75 -24.79 -13.08
CA PHE A 243 2.59 -24.57 -12.20
C PHE A 243 1.27 -25.03 -12.87
N SER A 244 1.06 -24.63 -14.12
CA SER A 244 -0.12 -25.01 -14.94
C SER A 244 -0.18 -26.51 -15.26
N LYS A 245 0.97 -27.21 -15.33
CA LYS A 245 1.03 -28.67 -15.50
C LYS A 245 0.82 -29.47 -14.20
N GLY A 246 0.21 -28.88 -13.18
CA GLY A 246 -0.14 -29.56 -11.93
C GLY A 246 0.93 -29.50 -10.83
N GLY A 247 1.93 -28.61 -10.95
CA GLY A 247 2.94 -28.36 -9.91
C GLY A 247 2.32 -27.99 -8.56
N MET A 248 1.24 -27.20 -8.56
CA MET A 248 0.50 -26.85 -7.34
C MET A 248 -0.18 -28.07 -6.69
N ALA A 249 -0.73 -28.99 -7.48
CA ALA A 249 -1.35 -30.22 -6.98
C ALA A 249 -0.33 -31.26 -6.46
N LYS A 250 0.93 -31.17 -6.91
CA LYS A 250 2.03 -32.00 -6.41
C LYS A 250 2.68 -31.38 -5.16
N MET A 251 2.81 -30.05 -5.12
CA MET A 251 3.28 -29.30 -3.96
C MET A 251 2.28 -29.37 -2.80
N MET A 252 0.97 -29.23 -3.05
CA MET A 252 -0.09 -29.41 -2.05
C MET A 252 -0.17 -30.86 -1.53
N ARG A 253 0.11 -31.87 -2.37
CA ARG A 253 0.23 -33.27 -1.93
C ARG A 253 1.45 -33.49 -1.05
N ASN A 254 2.58 -32.87 -1.37
CA ASN A 254 3.80 -32.99 -0.56
C ASN A 254 3.69 -32.22 0.77
N LEU A 255 3.03 -31.06 0.77
CA LEU A 255 2.71 -30.30 1.99
C LEU A 255 1.71 -31.06 2.88
N LYS A 256 0.70 -31.72 2.29
CA LYS A 256 -0.23 -32.60 3.02
C LYS A 256 0.46 -33.85 3.59
N GLY A 257 1.60 -34.26 3.03
CA GLY A 257 2.43 -35.34 3.56
C GLY A 257 3.40 -34.93 4.69
N MET A 258 3.65 -33.62 4.87
CA MET A 258 4.54 -33.07 5.90
C MET A 258 3.82 -32.49 7.13
N LEU A 259 2.49 -32.40 7.11
CA LEU A 259 1.69 -32.04 8.29
C LEU A 259 1.09 -33.32 8.91
N PRO A 260 1.67 -33.85 10.00
CA PRO A 260 1.05 -34.94 10.72
C PRO A 260 -0.17 -34.38 11.48
N GLY A 261 -1.37 -34.89 11.17
CA GLY A 261 -2.53 -34.72 12.05
C GLY A 261 -3.77 -34.00 11.52
N MET A 262 -4.08 -34.03 10.22
CA MET A 262 -5.46 -33.79 9.77
C MET A 262 -6.02 -35.03 9.08
N ARG A 263 -6.61 -35.91 9.89
CA ARG A 263 -7.66 -36.83 9.47
C ARG A 263 -8.99 -36.11 9.55
#